data_AF-A0AAU0M5B4-F1
#
_entry.id   AF-A0AAU0M5B4-F1
#
_cell.length_a   1.000
_cell.length_b   1.000
_cell.length_c   1.000
_cell.angle_alpha   90.00
_cell.angle_beta   90.00
_cell.angle_gamma   90.00
#
_symmetry.space_group_name_H-M   'P 1'
#
loop_
_entity.id
_entity.type
_entity.pdbx_description
1 polymer ?
#
loop_
_entity_poly.entity_id
_entity_poly.type
_entity_poly.pdbx_seq_one_letter_code
_entity_poly.pdbx_strand_id
1 'polypeptide(L)'
;MSEGLAWLDRLADPRGGALAPGRVGLFVCQVCGDVDCGVLSVALERSQGVVRWSRFGWEGQGDGIQLVDGAAGAKTFEFSEAAYDTLLRSLRTRVTASAREIPAAGHLWWKVDPELVMDL
;
A
#
# COMPACT_ATOMS: atom_id res chain seq x y z
N MET A 1 7.43 5.76 -7.75
CA MET A 1 6.34 6.04 -8.73
C MET A 1 5.76 4.76 -9.33
N SER A 2 6.60 3.89 -9.91
CA SER A 2 6.20 2.54 -10.38
C SER A 2 5.53 1.72 -9.28
N GLU A 3 6.02 1.79 -8.05
CA GLU A 3 5.47 1.09 -6.89
C GLU A 3 4.03 1.51 -6.55
N GLY A 4 3.70 2.81 -6.63
CA GLY A 4 2.33 3.29 -6.37
C GLY A 4 1.33 2.81 -7.42
N LEU A 5 1.74 2.79 -8.69
CA LEU A 5 0.91 2.24 -9.77
C LEU A 5 0.79 0.71 -9.67
N ALA A 6 1.87 0.02 -9.35
CA ALA A 6 1.87 -1.42 -9.11
C ALA A 6 0.97 -1.78 -7.92
N TRP A 7 0.97 -0.97 -6.86
CA TRP A 7 0.06 -1.15 -5.73
C TRP A 7 -1.40 -1.00 -6.12
N LEU A 8 -1.75 0.02 -6.92
CA LEU A 8 -3.11 0.17 -7.46
C LEU A 8 -3.53 -1.01 -8.36
N ASP A 9 -2.60 -1.54 -9.16
CA ASP A 9 -2.86 -2.73 -9.99
C ASP A 9 -3.14 -3.96 -9.12
N ARG A 10 -2.48 -4.09 -7.96
CA ARG A 10 -2.73 -5.18 -7.00
C ARG A 10 -4.06 -5.07 -6.27
N LEU A 11 -4.52 -3.85 -5.99
CA LEU A 11 -5.88 -3.64 -5.48
C LEU A 11 -6.95 -4.01 -6.52
N ALA A 12 -6.64 -3.88 -7.81
CA ALA A 12 -7.54 -4.31 -8.89
C ALA A 12 -7.54 -5.83 -9.07
N ASP A 13 -6.36 -6.48 -9.08
CA ASP A 13 -6.20 -7.93 -9.18
C ASP A 13 -5.18 -8.48 -8.14
N PRO A 14 -5.64 -9.15 -7.07
CA PRO A 14 -4.78 -9.58 -5.96
C PRO A 14 -3.97 -10.86 -6.25
N ARG A 15 -4.02 -11.41 -7.47
CA ARG A 15 -3.52 -12.76 -7.78
C ARG A 15 -2.01 -12.95 -7.85
N GLY A 16 -1.17 -11.90 -7.89
CA GLY A 16 0.27 -12.14 -8.08
C GLY A 16 1.23 -11.10 -7.49
N GLY A 17 2.17 -11.55 -6.66
CA GLY A 17 3.37 -10.84 -6.17
C GLY A 17 3.82 -11.39 -4.80
N ALA A 18 4.44 -10.59 -3.94
CA ALA A 18 5.15 -11.10 -2.75
C ALA A 18 4.28 -11.58 -1.56
N LEU A 19 2.97 -11.37 -1.59
CA LEU A 19 2.05 -11.78 -0.52
C LEU A 19 1.34 -13.09 -0.85
N ALA A 20 0.72 -13.70 0.15
CA ALA A 20 -0.11 -14.87 -0.07
C ALA A 20 -1.20 -14.59 -1.14
N PRO A 21 -1.53 -15.58 -1.99
CA PRO A 21 -2.49 -15.39 -3.06
C PRO A 21 -3.83 -14.81 -2.56
N GLY A 22 -4.37 -13.83 -3.29
CA GLY A 22 -5.62 -13.17 -2.91
C GLY A 22 -5.47 -12.10 -1.82
N ARG A 23 -4.25 -11.77 -1.41
CA ARG A 23 -3.98 -10.70 -0.44
C ARG A 23 -3.31 -9.50 -1.08
N VAL A 24 -3.60 -8.34 -0.50
CA VAL A 24 -3.05 -7.04 -0.89
C VAL A 24 -2.50 -6.33 0.33
N GLY A 25 -1.37 -5.66 0.19
CA GLY A 25 -0.76 -4.86 1.24
C GLY A 25 -1.48 -3.52 1.37
N LEU A 26 -1.74 -3.08 2.60
CA LEU A 26 -2.35 -1.79 2.92
C LEU A 26 -1.33 -0.83 3.53
N PHE A 27 -0.41 -1.35 4.35
CA PHE A 27 0.59 -0.54 5.03
C PHE A 27 1.91 -1.32 5.13
N VAL A 28 2.97 -0.75 4.55
CA VAL A 28 4.33 -1.30 4.59
C VAL A 28 5.19 -0.51 5.58
N CYS A 29 6.34 -1.09 5.95
CA CYS A 29 7.34 -0.41 6.77
C CYS A 29 7.69 0.96 6.18
N GLN A 30 7.52 2.03 6.98
CA GLN A 30 7.77 3.41 6.53
C GLN A 30 9.26 3.75 6.38
N VAL A 31 10.15 2.88 6.86
CA VAL A 31 11.60 3.08 6.78
C VAL A 31 12.15 2.58 5.45
N CYS A 32 11.83 1.34 5.08
CA CYS A 32 12.41 0.68 3.91
C CYS A 32 11.40 0.37 2.79
N GLY A 33 10.09 0.40 3.06
CA GLY A 33 9.06 -0.01 2.10
C GLY A 33 9.03 -1.51 1.80
N ASP A 34 9.91 -2.29 2.43
CA ASP A 34 10.07 -3.72 2.17
C ASP A 34 8.96 -4.54 2.84
N VAL A 35 8.39 -5.47 2.09
CA VAL A 35 7.39 -6.43 2.56
C VAL A 35 7.99 -7.36 3.61
N ASP A 36 9.28 -7.70 3.49
CA ASP A 36 9.94 -8.59 4.43
C ASP A 36 9.99 -7.98 5.83
N CYS A 37 10.11 -6.65 5.96
CA CYS A 37 10.05 -5.95 7.25
C CYS A 37 8.67 -5.92 7.90
N GLY A 38 7.64 -6.46 7.25
CA GLY A 38 6.28 -6.50 7.74
C GLY A 38 5.34 -5.61 6.93
N VAL A 39 4.26 -6.20 6.47
CA VAL A 39 3.16 -5.52 5.79
C VAL A 39 1.83 -5.89 6.44
N LEU A 40 1.04 -4.88 6.75
CA LEU A 40 -0.37 -5.09 7.07
C LEU A 40 -1.09 -5.37 5.76
N SER A 41 -1.67 -6.54 5.63
CA SER A 41 -2.39 -6.98 4.45
C SER A 41 -3.82 -7.37 4.76
N VAL A 42 -4.61 -7.52 3.71
CA VAL A 42 -6.01 -7.93 3.78
C VAL A 42 -6.31 -8.96 2.70
N ALA A 43 -7.21 -9.90 3.00
CA ALA A 43 -7.79 -10.76 1.97
C ALA A 43 -8.77 -9.93 1.15
N LEU A 44 -8.57 -9.91 -0.17
CA LEU A 44 -9.42 -9.19 -1.11
C LEU A 44 -10.17 -10.20 -1.97
N GLU A 45 -11.48 -10.22 -1.80
CA GLU A 45 -12.39 -11.06 -2.58
C GLU A 45 -13.29 -10.17 -3.45
N ARG A 46 -13.58 -10.63 -4.65
CA ARG A 46 -14.50 -9.97 -5.58
C ARG A 46 -15.55 -10.97 -5.99
N SER A 47 -16.82 -10.66 -5.73
CA SER A 47 -17.94 -11.55 -6.05
C SER A 47 -19.24 -10.78 -6.08
N GLN A 48 -20.13 -11.13 -7.01
CA GLN A 48 -21.50 -10.60 -7.08
C GLN A 48 -21.59 -9.05 -7.07
N GLY A 49 -20.63 -8.35 -7.70
CA GLY A 49 -20.62 -6.89 -7.75
C GLY A 49 -20.16 -6.22 -6.44
N VAL A 50 -19.55 -6.98 -5.53
CA VAL A 50 -19.00 -6.51 -4.25
C VAL A 50 -17.51 -6.85 -4.17
N VAL A 51 -16.73 -5.88 -3.70
CA VAL A 51 -15.34 -6.09 -3.26
C VAL A 51 -15.35 -6.17 -1.74
N ARG A 52 -14.86 -7.29 -1.19
CA ARG A 52 -14.79 -7.54 0.25
C ARG A 52 -13.35 -7.55 0.71
N TRP A 53 -13.08 -6.79 1.76
CA TRP A 53 -11.84 -6.78 2.52
C TRP A 53 -12.08 -7.48 3.84
N SER A 54 -11.31 -8.53 4.13
CA SER A 54 -11.45 -9.31 5.37
C SER A 54 -10.11 -9.88 5.84
N ARG A 55 -10.11 -10.49 7.03
CA ARG A 55 -8.95 -11.23 7.57
C ARG A 55 -7.67 -10.40 7.56
N PHE A 56 -7.72 -9.23 8.18
CA PHE A 56 -6.55 -8.36 8.31
C PHE A 56 -5.45 -9.08 9.07
N GLY A 57 -4.20 -8.94 8.61
CA GLY A 57 -3.07 -9.63 9.21
C GLY A 57 -1.75 -9.05 8.76
N TRP A 58 -0.71 -9.32 9.55
CA TRP A 58 0.67 -9.01 9.21
C TRP A 58 1.28 -10.18 8.43
N GLU A 59 1.95 -9.86 7.32
CA GLU A 59 2.80 -10.78 6.55
C GLU A 59 4.23 -10.24 6.56
N GLY A 60 5.22 -11.11 6.62
CA GLY A 60 6.64 -10.75 6.64
C GLY A 60 7.50 -11.81 7.33
N GLN A 61 8.82 -11.71 7.16
CA GLN A 61 9.85 -12.55 7.84
C GLN A 61 9.69 -14.09 7.73
N GLY A 62 8.84 -14.61 6.84
CA GLY A 62 8.65 -16.06 6.67
C GLY A 62 7.73 -16.74 7.69
N ASP A 63 7.16 -16.00 8.63
CA ASP A 63 6.37 -16.53 9.76
C ASP A 63 4.89 -16.80 9.41
N GLY A 64 4.54 -16.86 8.13
CA GLY A 64 3.15 -16.96 7.66
C GLY A 64 2.33 -15.71 7.97
N ILE A 65 0.99 -15.83 7.87
CA ILE A 65 0.06 -14.71 8.10
C ILE A 65 -0.29 -14.65 9.59
N GLN A 66 0.07 -13.57 10.26
CA GLN A 66 -0.30 -13.27 11.64
C GLN A 66 -1.56 -12.41 11.64
N LEU A 67 -2.73 -13.02 11.88
CA LEU A 67 -4.00 -12.27 11.87
C LEU A 67 -4.00 -11.21 12.98
N VAL A 68 -4.61 -10.06 12.69
CA VAL A 68 -4.83 -9.02 13.71
C VAL A 68 -5.84 -9.57 14.72
N ASP A 69 -5.51 -9.48 16.01
CA ASP A 69 -6.37 -10.01 17.05
C ASP A 69 -7.60 -9.13 17.34
N GLY A 70 -8.59 -9.76 17.96
CA GLY A 70 -9.77 -9.08 18.50
C GLY A 70 -10.74 -8.56 17.45
N ALA A 71 -11.62 -7.65 17.87
CA ALA A 71 -12.70 -7.14 17.04
C ALA A 71 -12.20 -6.41 15.78
N ALA A 72 -10.97 -5.91 15.77
CA ALA A 72 -10.40 -5.20 14.62
C ALA A 72 -10.07 -6.15 13.46
N GLY A 73 -9.44 -7.31 13.72
CA GLY A 73 -9.13 -8.29 12.67
C GLY A 73 -10.34 -9.06 12.15
N ALA A 74 -11.40 -9.15 12.95
CA ALA A 74 -12.69 -9.72 12.54
C ALA A 74 -13.51 -8.78 11.65
N LYS A 75 -13.11 -7.51 11.48
CA LYS A 75 -13.85 -6.57 10.63
C LYS A 75 -13.80 -7.00 9.17
N THR A 76 -14.95 -6.85 8.54
CA THR A 76 -15.12 -6.96 7.11
C THR A 76 -15.58 -5.62 6.58
N PHE A 77 -14.99 -5.18 5.47
CA PHE A 77 -15.43 -4.00 4.74
C PHE A 77 -15.91 -4.42 3.36
N GLU A 78 -17.06 -3.93 2.96
CA GLU A 78 -17.67 -4.24 1.67
C GLU A 78 -17.87 -2.96 0.88
N PHE A 79 -17.53 -3.04 -0.40
CA PHE A 79 -17.61 -1.93 -1.33
C PHE A 79 -18.38 -2.38 -2.57
N SER A 80 -19.17 -1.49 -3.15
CA SER A 80 -19.65 -1.69 -4.52
C SER A 80 -18.44 -1.83 -5.45
N GLU A 81 -18.43 -2.90 -6.25
CA GLU A 81 -17.36 -3.16 -7.20
C GLU A 81 -17.21 -2.03 -8.21
N ALA A 82 -18.32 -1.52 -8.74
CA ALA A 82 -18.31 -0.40 -9.69
C ALA A 82 -17.72 0.89 -9.10
N ALA A 83 -18.04 1.19 -7.83
CA ALA A 83 -17.49 2.36 -7.14
C ALA A 83 -16.00 2.18 -6.86
N TYR A 84 -15.59 0.98 -6.42
CA TYR A 84 -14.20 0.62 -6.15
C TYR A 84 -13.33 0.78 -7.40
N ASP A 85 -13.75 0.22 -8.53
CA ASP A 85 -12.99 0.29 -9.79
C ASP A 85 -12.93 1.71 -10.38
N THR A 86 -13.99 2.49 -10.17
CA THR A 86 -14.00 3.90 -10.56
C THR A 86 -13.02 4.71 -9.74
N LEU A 87 -12.93 4.44 -8.43
CA LEU A 87 -11.95 5.06 -7.57
C LEU A 87 -10.52 4.67 -7.97
N LEU A 88 -10.23 3.39 -8.17
CA LEU A 88 -8.89 2.92 -8.57
C LEU A 88 -8.43 3.54 -9.89
N ARG A 89 -9.30 3.60 -10.91
CA ARG A 89 -8.98 4.28 -12.17
C ARG A 89 -8.69 5.77 -11.96
N SER A 90 -9.49 6.44 -11.15
CA SER A 90 -9.31 7.86 -10.83
C SER A 90 -8.00 8.13 -10.08
N LEU A 91 -7.59 7.22 -9.19
CA LEU A 91 -6.31 7.30 -8.49
C LEU A 91 -5.14 7.06 -9.44
N ARG A 92 -5.23 6.09 -10.34
CA ARG A 92 -4.21 5.82 -11.36
C ARG A 92 -3.94 7.06 -12.22
N THR A 93 -5.00 7.74 -12.68
CA THR A 93 -4.90 8.98 -13.44
C THR A 93 -4.18 10.07 -12.63
N ARG A 94 -4.55 10.25 -11.35
CA ARG A 94 -3.92 11.24 -10.47
C ARG A 94 -2.44 10.96 -10.22
N VAL A 95 -2.08 9.72 -9.86
CA VAL A 95 -0.68 9.32 -9.65
C VAL A 95 0.16 9.54 -10.92
N THR A 96 -0.41 9.21 -12.09
CA THR A 96 0.26 9.42 -13.39
C THR A 96 0.39 10.90 -13.74
N ALA A 97 -0.57 11.74 -13.35
CA ALA A 97 -0.52 13.19 -13.59
C ALA A 97 0.50 13.87 -12.65
N SER A 98 0.48 13.57 -11.36
CA SER A 98 1.43 14.13 -10.39
C SER A 98 2.88 13.77 -10.72
N ALA A 99 3.10 12.59 -11.29
CA ALA A 99 4.39 12.17 -11.83
C ALA A 99 4.94 13.07 -12.95
N ARG A 100 4.05 13.66 -13.77
CA ARG A 100 4.44 14.57 -14.85
C ARG A 100 4.74 15.99 -14.35
N GLU A 101 4.22 16.35 -13.18
CA GLU A 101 4.36 17.67 -12.59
C GLU A 101 5.61 17.81 -11.69
N ILE A 102 6.22 16.70 -11.24
CA ILE A 102 7.55 16.73 -10.61
C ILE A 102 8.57 17.00 -11.73
N PRO A 103 9.22 18.19 -11.77
CA PRO A 103 10.18 18.48 -12.82
C PRO A 103 11.36 17.51 -12.72
N ALA A 104 11.86 17.03 -13.85
CA ALA A 104 13.13 16.28 -13.94
C ALA A 104 14.35 17.09 -13.44
N ALA A 105 14.18 18.39 -13.17
CA ALA A 105 15.17 19.23 -12.50
C ALA A 105 15.15 18.94 -10.99
N GLY A 106 15.99 17.99 -10.58
CA GLY A 106 16.22 17.65 -9.19
C GLY A 106 16.66 18.86 -8.36
N HIS A 107 15.77 19.35 -7.53
CA HIS A 107 16.13 20.09 -6.33
C HIS A 107 15.48 19.37 -5.16
N LEU A 108 16.18 18.32 -4.72
CA LEU A 108 15.89 17.56 -3.53
C LEU A 108 15.95 18.47 -2.31
N TRP A 109 14.87 18.49 -1.54
CA TRP A 109 14.79 19.20 -0.28
C TRP A 109 15.48 18.36 0.80
N TRP A 110 16.77 18.59 1.01
CA TRP A 110 17.37 18.50 2.32
C TRP A 110 18.12 19.81 2.59
N LYS A 111 17.73 20.52 3.64
CA LYS A 111 18.69 21.25 4.46
C LYS A 111 18.68 20.54 5.81
N VAL A 112 19.59 19.60 5.95
CA VAL A 112 20.21 19.38 7.25
C VAL A 112 21.37 20.36 7.24
N ASP A 113 21.36 21.39 8.08
CA ASP A 113 22.57 22.15 8.40
C ASP A 113 23.24 21.43 9.57
N PRO A 114 24.41 20.78 9.40
CA PRO A 114 25.22 20.32 10.51
C PRO A 114 26.41 21.25 10.66
N GLU A 115 26.20 22.50 11.11
CA GLU A 115 27.31 23.35 11.51
C GLU A 115 26.85 24.45 12.47
N LEU A 116 26.83 24.11 13.76
CA LEU A 116 26.98 25.09 14.82
C LEU A 116 27.88 24.48 15.91
N VAL A 117 29.16 24.38 15.55
CA VAL A 117 30.24 24.43 16.53
C VAL A 117 30.27 25.86 17.05
N MET A 118 29.98 26.05 18.33
CA MET A 118 30.43 27.21 19.07
C MET A 118 31.28 26.70 20.22
N ASP A 119 32.59 26.68 19.98
CA ASP A 119 33.57 26.91 21.03
C ASP A 119 33.42 28.38 21.46
N LEU A 120 33.16 28.59 22.76
CA LEU A 120 33.67 29.66 23.60
C LEU A 120 33.49 29.28 25.07
#